data_AF-A0A1I3VD96-F1
#
_entry.id   AF-A0A1I3VD96-F1
#
_cell.length_a   1.000
_cell.length_b   1.000
_cell.length_c   1.000
_cell.angle_alpha   90.00
_cell.angle_beta   90.00
_cell.angle_gamma   90.00
#
_symmetry.space_group_name_H-M   'P 1'
#
loop_
_entity.id
_entity.type
_entity.pdbx_description
1 polymer ?
#
loop_
_entity_poly.entity_id
_entity_poly.type
_entity_poly.pdbx_seq_one_letter_code
_entity_poly.pdbx_strand_id
1 'polypeptide(L)' 'MSEPVQEPTVPGAVPTSGDPAVDEALTRLAGVEKQDLRVQLTTFEDVHTALQDRLADAEG' A
#
# COMPACT_ATOMS: atom_id res chain seq x y z
N MET A 1 -23.12 13.88 17.39
CA MET A 1 -21.88 13.93 16.60
C MET A 1 -22.08 12.98 15.43
N SER A 2 -22.01 13.48 14.20
CA SER A 2 -22.28 12.72 12.99
C SER A 2 -21.19 11.68 12.78
N GLU A 3 -21.57 10.42 12.61
CA GLU A 3 -20.66 9.39 12.10
C GLU A 3 -20.23 9.79 10.67
N PRO A 4 -18.93 9.71 10.32
CA PRO A 4 -18.52 9.91 8.93
C PRO A 4 -19.17 8.82 8.10
N VAL A 5 -19.97 9.23 7.12
CA VAL A 5 -20.53 8.34 6.10
C VAL A 5 -19.34 7.70 5.40
N GLN A 6 -19.08 6.41 5.66
CA GLN A 6 -18.10 5.66 4.90
C GLN A 6 -18.59 5.61 3.45
N GLU A 7 -17.88 6.33 2.57
CA GLU A 7 -18.08 6.29 1.13
C GLU A 7 -17.99 4.81 0.68
N PRO A 8 -18.85 4.34 -0.24
CA PRO A 8 -18.85 2.94 -0.63
C PRO A 8 -17.48 2.56 -1.23
N THR A 9 -16.69 1.81 -0.47
CA THR A 9 -15.44 1.21 -0.94
C THR A 9 -15.74 0.35 -2.15
N VAL A 10 -15.41 0.86 -3.33
CA VAL A 10 -15.48 0.09 -4.58
C VAL A 10 -14.53 -1.09 -4.42
N PRO A 11 -15.01 -2.35 -4.48
CA PRO A 11 -14.13 -3.51 -4.35
C PRO A 11 -13.11 -3.49 -5.49
N GLY A 12 -11.85 -3.21 -5.16
CA GLY A 12 -10.74 -3.17 -6.13
C GLY A 12 -10.12 -1.78 -6.39
N ALA A 13 -10.67 -0.70 -5.85
CA ALA A 13 -9.98 0.58 -5.82
C ALA A 13 -8.99 0.57 -4.64
N VAL A 14 -7.69 0.46 -4.91
CA VAL A 14 -6.67 0.74 -3.91
C VAL A 14 -6.76 2.23 -3.55
N PRO A 15 -7.06 2.59 -2.29
CA PRO A 15 -7.14 3.99 -1.90
C PRO A 15 -5.76 4.64 -2.14
N THR A 16 -5.75 5.78 -2.83
CA THR A 16 -4.53 6.56 -3.04
C THR A 16 -4.16 7.25 -1.73
N SER A 17 -2.94 7.02 -1.26
CA SER A 17 -2.35 7.69 -0.10
C SER A 17 -2.12 9.18 -0.34
N GLY A 18 -2.11 9.62 -1.61
CA GLY A 18 -1.77 10.98 -2.01
C GLY A 18 -0.26 11.21 -2.14
N ASP A 19 0.56 10.21 -1.81
CA ASP A 19 1.99 10.20 -2.07
C ASP A 19 2.30 9.23 -3.23
N PRO A 20 2.89 9.70 -4.33
CA PRO A 20 3.09 8.87 -5.51
C PRO A 20 4.05 7.70 -5.27
N ALA A 21 5.03 7.84 -4.36
CA ALA A 21 5.97 6.77 -4.04
C ALA A 21 5.29 5.67 -3.20
N VAL A 22 4.43 6.08 -2.27
CA VAL A 22 3.60 5.15 -1.50
C VAL A 22 2.58 4.44 -2.40
N ASP A 23 1.91 5.16 -3.29
CA ASP A 23 0.94 4.59 -4.22
C ASP A 23 1.58 3.59 -5.20
N GLU A 24 2.80 3.87 -5.66
CA GLU A 24 3.57 2.94 -6.48
C GLU A 24 3.93 1.66 -5.70
N ALA A 25 4.35 1.80 -4.44
CA ALA A 25 4.65 0.66 -3.58
C ALA A 25 3.40 -0.21 -3.32
N LEU A 26 2.25 0.42 -3.04
CA LEU A 26 0.99 -0.30 -2.81
C LEU A 26 0.48 -1.02 -4.08
N THR A 27 0.76 -0.48 -5.26
CA THR A 27 0.42 -1.14 -6.54
C THR A 27 1.11 -2.52 -6.67
N ARG A 28 2.30 -2.70 -6.07
CA ARG A 28 3.02 -3.99 -6.08
C ARG A 28 2.29 -5.08 -5.29
N LEU A 29 1.42 -4.72 -4.35
CA LEU A 29 0.62 -5.66 -3.58
C LEU A 29 -0.60 -6.19 -4.37
N ALA A 30 -0.94 -5.58 -5.51
CA ALA A 30 -2.09 -6.01 -6.30
C ALA A 30 -1.89 -7.44 -6.83
N GLY A 31 -2.74 -8.38 -6.39
CA GLY A 31 -2.68 -9.77 -6.83
C GLY A 31 -1.59 -10.61 -6.15
N VAL A 32 -0.92 -10.07 -5.13
CA VAL A 32 0.11 -10.79 -4.37
C VAL A 32 -0.45 -12.08 -3.74
N GLU A 33 -1.72 -12.08 -3.36
CA GLU A 33 -2.40 -13.23 -2.74
C GLU A 33 -2.45 -14.47 -3.63
N LYS A 34 -2.27 -14.31 -4.94
CA LYS A 34 -2.28 -15.38 -5.94
C LYS A 34 -0.89 -15.95 -6.22
N GLN A 35 0.17 -15.36 -5.65
CA GLN A 35 1.55 -15.78 -5.88
C GLN A 35 2.00 -16.83 -4.87
N ASP A 36 3.14 -17.47 -5.11
CA ASP A 36 3.75 -18.39 -4.15
C ASP A 36 4.19 -17.68 -2.86
N LEU A 37 4.11 -18.36 -1.71
CA LEU A 37 4.42 -17.78 -0.40
C LEU A 37 5.78 -17.10 -0.30
N ARG A 38 6.81 -17.65 -0.98
CA ARG A 38 8.13 -17.01 -1.03
C ARG A 38 8.07 -15.66 -1.74
N VAL A 39 7.33 -15.57 -2.84
CA VAL A 39 7.19 -14.34 -3.62
C VAL A 39 6.30 -13.34 -2.89
N GLN A 40 5.26 -13.82 -2.20
CA GLN A 40 4.46 -12.98 -1.32
C GLN A 40 5.32 -12.31 -0.25
N LEU A 41 6.13 -13.11 0.46
CA LEU A 41 7.00 -12.60 1.52
C LEU A 41 7.98 -11.55 1.00
N THR A 42 8.70 -11.84 -0.10
CA THR A 42 9.61 -10.87 -0.72
C THR A 42 8.88 -9.60 -1.14
N THR A 43 7.69 -9.71 -1.73
CA THR A 43 6.90 -8.53 -2.13
C THR A 43 6.52 -7.68 -0.92
N PHE A 44 6.14 -8.29 0.21
CA PHE A 44 5.83 -7.55 1.44
C PHE A 44 7.06 -6.88 2.04
N GLU A 45 8.22 -7.57 2.06
CA GLU A 45 9.48 -7.00 2.52
C GLU A 45 9.89 -5.79 1.68
N ASP A 46 9.83 -5.90 0.35
CA ASP A 46 10.17 -4.82 -0.58
C ASP A 46 9.27 -3.59 -0.38
N VAL A 47 7.96 -3.80 -0.25
CA VAL A 47 7.01 -2.71 0.01
C VAL A 47 7.28 -2.07 1.37
N HIS A 48 7.53 -2.87 2.40
CA HIS A 48 7.83 -2.36 3.74
C HIS A 48 9.10 -1.49 3.73
N THR A 49 10.18 -1.95 3.10
CA THR A 49 11.42 -1.17 2.97
C THR A 49 11.18 0.12 2.20
N ALA A 50 10.48 0.08 1.07
CA ALA A 50 10.20 1.29 0.29
C ALA A 50 9.39 2.34 1.09
N LEU A 51 8.43 1.90 1.91
CA LEU A 51 7.67 2.79 2.78
C LEU A 51 8.53 3.35 3.93
N GLN A 52 9.43 2.55 4.48
CA GLN A 52 10.36 3.00 5.52
C GLN A 52 11.36 4.03 5.00
N ASP A 53 11.90 3.80 3.80
CA ASP A 53 12.80 4.75 3.14
C ASP A 53 12.08 6.08 2.88
N ARG A 54 10.84 6.01 2.37
CA ARG A 54 10.01 7.20 2.14
C ARG A 54 9.71 7.96 3.44
N LEU A 55 9.48 7.25 4.54
CA LEU A 55 9.27 7.85 5.86
C LEU A 55 10.54 8.56 6.34
N ALA A 56 11.69 7.90 6.22
CA ALA A 56 12.98 8.50 6.57
C ALA A 56 13.27 9.78 5.76
N ASP A 57 12.94 9.78 4.47
CA ASP A 57 13.06 10.96 3.60
C ASP A 57 12.08 12.09 3.98
N ALA A 58 10.92 11.78 4.58
CA ALA A 58 9.98 12.79 5.05
C ALA A 58 10.38 13.42 6.40
N GLU A 59 11.11 12.67 7.24
CA GLU A 59 11.53 13.10 8.57
C GLU A 59 12.87 13.84 8.59
N GLY A 60 13.67 13.73 7.52
CA GLY A 60 14.98 14.39 7.35
C GLY A 60 14.91 15.79 6.75
#